data_AF-A0A162BXM4-F1
#
_entry.id   AF-A0A162BXM4-F1
#
_cell.length_a   1.000
_cell.length_b   1.000
_cell.length_c   1.000
_cell.angle_alpha   90.00
_cell.angle_beta   90.00
_cell.angle_gamma   90.00
#
_symmetry.space_group_name_H-M   'P 1'
#
loop_
_entity.id
_entity.type
_entity.pdbx_description
1 polymer ?
#
loop_
_entity_poly.entity_id
_entity_poly.type
_entity_poly.pdbx_seq_one_letter_code
_entity_poly.pdbx_strand_id
1 'polypeptide(L)'
;MSMTNFTGIDLSKLPPPNIIEPLSYEQIKNDMLTDYKARYPDAEITLASEPAVKLIEAFAYRELKMRQRVNEAAEAVLLAKAADTELDYLGARFGVERQIVEAGDPQALPPIPATYEDNERYRERIQLALEGFSTAGPIGAYVFHAMRVSSFVKDVAVDAPIFASAQLSNEQLALLPAGTTILQCTYDAGLANPQPGDVAISVLSTQSNGTPTTELNQSVLAHLNADDVRPLTDHVRLRPTEIIEYQIEAVLHFYPGPDAESVRQAAETAVQAWVIDNHKLGRDISLSALYSVLHRPGVQRVELLAPANDLVVNGHQAAFCTSVNISTGGRNV
;
A
#
# COMPACT_ATOMS: atom_id res chain seq x y z
N MET A 1 -13.31 -10.19 -3.78
CA MET A 1 -12.50 -9.57 -2.71
C MET A 1 -12.63 -10.44 -1.47
N SER A 2 -11.68 -11.35 -1.27
CA SER A 2 -11.53 -11.99 0.03
C SER A 2 -11.10 -10.90 1.03
N MET A 3 -11.98 -10.53 1.97
CA MET A 3 -11.67 -9.58 3.05
C MET A 3 -10.84 -10.29 4.15
N THR A 4 -9.73 -10.93 3.78
CA THR A 4 -8.89 -11.67 4.74
C THR A 4 -7.71 -10.87 5.26
N ASN A 5 -7.34 -9.77 4.59
CA ASN A 5 -6.25 -8.91 5.05
C ASN A 5 -6.78 -7.57 5.51
N PHE A 6 -6.45 -7.21 6.76
CA PHE A 6 -6.69 -5.88 7.28
C PHE A 6 -5.82 -4.89 6.50
N THR A 7 -6.45 -4.08 5.66
CA THR A 7 -5.78 -3.08 4.85
C THR A 7 -6.30 -1.70 5.23
N GLY A 8 -5.39 -0.77 5.48
CA GLY A 8 -5.74 0.63 5.71
C GLY A 8 -6.43 1.22 4.48
N ILE A 9 -7.18 2.31 4.70
CA ILE A 9 -7.75 3.09 3.59
C ILE A 9 -6.59 3.61 2.72
N ASP A 10 -6.65 3.35 1.42
CA ASP A 10 -5.70 3.88 0.45
C ASP A 10 -5.80 5.41 0.37
N LEU A 11 -4.86 6.08 1.02
CA LEU A 11 -4.82 7.54 1.13
C LEU A 11 -4.52 8.23 -0.21
N SER A 12 -3.92 7.53 -1.18
CA SER A 12 -3.60 8.09 -2.49
C SER A 12 -4.86 8.37 -3.33
N LYS A 13 -5.96 7.67 -3.03
CA LYS A 13 -7.25 7.79 -3.73
C LYS A 13 -8.16 8.87 -3.17
N LEU A 14 -7.75 9.55 -2.10
CA LEU A 14 -8.56 10.62 -1.53
C LEU A 14 -8.58 11.84 -2.47
N PRO A 15 -9.73 12.53 -2.61
CA PRO A 15 -9.79 13.77 -3.35
C PRO A 15 -8.90 14.82 -2.68
N PRO A 16 -8.35 15.77 -3.45
CA PRO A 16 -7.56 16.86 -2.87
C PRO A 16 -8.43 17.65 -1.87
N PRO A 17 -7.89 17.99 -0.69
CA PRO A 17 -8.62 18.75 0.31
C PRO A 17 -8.87 20.18 -0.16
N ASN A 18 -10.01 20.77 0.23
CA ASN A 18 -10.39 22.13 -0.13
C ASN A 18 -9.42 23.22 0.36
N ILE A 19 -8.54 22.91 1.32
CA ILE A 19 -7.51 23.83 1.80
C ILE A 19 -6.41 24.08 0.74
N ILE A 20 -6.22 23.13 -0.18
CA ILE A 20 -5.28 23.28 -1.29
C ILE A 20 -6.03 23.94 -2.43
N GLU A 21 -5.76 25.22 -2.66
CA GLU A 21 -6.41 25.97 -3.71
C GLU A 21 -5.72 25.77 -5.07
N PRO A 22 -6.47 25.61 -6.17
CA PRO A 22 -5.90 25.62 -7.50
C PRO A 22 -5.41 27.02 -7.84
N LEU A 23 -4.13 27.14 -8.20
CA LEU A 23 -3.49 28.43 -8.45
C LEU A 23 -3.41 28.74 -9.95
N SER A 24 -3.77 29.98 -10.31
CA SER A 24 -3.63 30.50 -11.67
C SER A 24 -3.02 31.89 -11.64
N TYR A 25 -1.84 32.03 -12.26
CA TYR A 25 -1.17 33.32 -12.39
C TYR A 25 -2.05 34.34 -13.12
N GLU A 26 -2.70 33.93 -14.21
CA GLU A 26 -3.54 34.81 -15.02
C GLU A 26 -4.76 35.30 -14.22
N GLN A 27 -5.36 34.43 -13.40
CA GLN A 27 -6.48 34.83 -12.54
C GLN A 27 -6.03 35.89 -11.52
N ILE A 28 -4.94 35.62 -10.78
CA ILE A 28 -4.40 36.54 -9.77
C ILE A 28 -4.05 37.90 -10.40
N LYS A 29 -3.38 37.88 -11.56
CA LYS A 29 -3.03 39.10 -12.31
C LYS A 29 -4.28 39.91 -12.71
N ASN A 30 -5.31 39.24 -13.19
CA ASN A 30 -6.56 39.89 -13.61
C ASN A 30 -7.33 40.46 -12.42
N ASP A 31 -7.32 39.77 -11.28
CA ASP A 31 -7.94 40.26 -10.04
C ASP A 31 -7.21 41.53 -9.54
N MET A 32 -5.87 41.52 -9.56
CA MET A 32 -5.06 42.71 -9.23
C MET A 32 -5.28 43.86 -10.20
N LEU A 33 -5.38 43.59 -11.51
CA LEU A 33 -5.68 44.61 -12.51
C LEU A 33 -7.07 45.22 -12.28
N THR A 34 -8.04 44.40 -11.88
CA THR A 34 -9.39 44.84 -11.55
C THR A 34 -9.40 45.74 -10.31
N ASP A 35 -8.70 45.35 -9.24
CA ASP A 35 -8.52 46.17 -8.03
C ASP A 35 -7.79 47.49 -8.35
N TYR A 36 -6.75 47.46 -9.18
CA TYR A 36 -6.05 48.66 -9.63
C TYR A 36 -6.99 49.63 -10.36
N LYS A 37 -7.75 49.15 -11.34
CA LYS A 37 -8.72 49.96 -12.11
C LYS A 37 -9.82 50.53 -11.21
N ALA A 38 -10.26 49.78 -10.20
CA ALA A 38 -11.25 50.25 -9.24
C ALA A 38 -10.72 51.40 -8.36
N ARG A 39 -9.43 51.36 -7.97
CA ARG A 39 -8.79 52.42 -7.17
C ARG A 39 -8.38 53.63 -7.98
N TYR A 40 -8.03 53.43 -9.25
CA TYR A 40 -7.55 54.48 -10.16
C TYR A 40 -8.38 54.48 -11.46
N PRO A 41 -9.65 54.91 -11.42
CA PRO A 41 -10.54 54.86 -12.58
C PRO A 41 -10.08 55.75 -13.74
N ASP A 42 -9.35 56.83 -13.44
CA ASP A 42 -8.82 57.76 -14.45
C ASP A 42 -7.49 57.27 -15.08
N ALA A 43 -6.92 56.16 -14.60
CA ALA A 43 -5.69 55.61 -15.16
C ALA A 43 -5.97 54.81 -16.44
N GLU A 44 -5.52 55.33 -17.58
CA GLU A 44 -5.59 54.62 -18.87
C GLU A 44 -4.52 53.52 -18.97
N ILE A 45 -4.79 52.37 -18.33
CA ILE A 45 -3.95 51.17 -18.48
C ILE A 45 -4.48 50.27 -19.58
N THR A 46 -3.85 50.32 -20.75
CA THR A 46 -4.26 49.57 -21.95
C THR A 46 -3.14 48.75 -22.57
N LEU A 47 -1.88 49.07 -22.28
CA LEU A 47 -0.72 48.40 -22.87
C LEU A 47 0.02 47.53 -21.86
N ALA A 48 0.47 46.36 -22.31
CA ALA A 48 1.25 45.44 -21.48
C ALA A 48 2.65 45.97 -21.11
N SER A 49 3.15 47.00 -21.79
CA SER A 49 4.46 47.63 -21.56
C SER A 49 4.44 48.66 -20.44
N GLU A 50 3.27 49.02 -19.91
CA GLU A 50 3.17 50.05 -18.88
C GLU A 50 3.83 49.62 -17.57
N PRO A 51 4.56 50.52 -16.88
CA PRO A 51 5.28 50.16 -15.65
C PRO A 51 4.38 49.58 -14.56
N ALA A 52 3.15 50.09 -14.43
CA ALA A 52 2.18 49.58 -13.47
C ALA A 52 1.78 48.12 -13.78
N VAL A 53 1.59 47.78 -15.05
CA VAL A 53 1.32 46.39 -15.48
C VAL A 53 2.51 45.49 -15.14
N LYS A 54 3.75 45.95 -15.36
CA LYS A 54 4.96 45.17 -14.99
C LYS A 54 5.10 44.95 -13.48
N LEU A 55 4.72 45.93 -12.67
CA LEU A 55 4.66 45.75 -11.21
C LEU A 55 3.54 44.79 -10.80
N ILE A 56 2.36 44.85 -11.41
CA ILE A 56 1.26 43.91 -11.17
C ILE A 56 1.68 42.49 -11.54
N GLU A 57 2.32 42.27 -12.69
CA GLU A 57 2.87 40.97 -13.10
C GLU A 57 3.85 40.43 -12.04
N ALA A 58 4.77 41.27 -11.56
CA ALA A 58 5.71 40.90 -10.51
C ALA A 58 5.03 40.56 -9.17
N PHE A 59 4.01 41.32 -8.77
CA PHE A 59 3.25 41.06 -7.54
C PHE A 59 2.40 39.81 -7.65
N ALA A 60 1.70 39.60 -8.77
CA ALA A 60 0.92 38.39 -9.02
C ALA A 60 1.80 37.14 -8.97
N TYR A 61 3.01 37.19 -9.52
CA TYR A 61 3.96 36.08 -9.42
C TYR A 61 4.45 35.84 -7.99
N ARG A 62 4.70 36.90 -7.20
CA ARG A 62 5.08 36.76 -5.79
C ARG A 62 3.93 36.20 -4.95
N GLU A 63 2.70 36.63 -5.19
CA GLU A 63 1.51 36.11 -4.54
C GLU A 63 1.29 34.64 -4.88
N LEU A 64 1.41 34.26 -6.16
CA LEU A 64 1.36 32.86 -6.60
C LEU A 64 2.36 32.01 -5.80
N LYS A 65 3.60 32.46 -5.67
CA LYS A 65 4.63 31.77 -4.88
C LYS A 65 4.28 31.67 -3.40
N MET A 66 3.71 32.74 -2.81
CA MET A 66 3.31 32.72 -1.40
C MET A 66 2.16 31.74 -1.15
N ARG A 67 1.14 31.74 -2.02
CA ARG A 67 0.02 30.79 -1.95
C ARG A 67 0.49 29.35 -2.19
N GLN A 68 1.39 29.13 -3.15
CA GLN A 68 2.00 27.82 -3.40
C GLN A 68 2.75 27.31 -2.16
N ARG A 69 3.52 28.16 -1.48
CA ARG A 69 4.17 27.80 -0.22
C ARG A 69 3.17 27.43 0.88
N VAL A 70 1.99 28.07 0.92
CA VAL A 70 0.92 27.72 1.87
C VAL A 70 0.31 26.37 1.51
N ASN A 71 0.05 26.10 0.22
CA ASN A 71 -0.42 24.79 -0.25
C ASN A 71 0.58 23.67 0.13
N GLU A 72 1.88 23.87 -0.14
CA GLU A 72 2.94 22.93 0.23
C GLU A 72 3.01 22.70 1.74
N ALA A 73 2.90 23.76 2.54
CA ALA A 73 2.86 23.65 4.00
C ALA A 73 1.60 22.92 4.51
N ALA A 74 0.46 23.06 3.82
CA ALA A 74 -0.74 22.31 4.13
C ALA A 74 -0.59 20.82 3.75
N GLU A 75 0.05 20.50 2.63
CA GLU A 75 0.35 19.12 2.24
C GLU A 75 1.31 18.43 3.22
N ALA A 76 2.33 19.15 3.68
CA ALA A 76 3.32 18.69 4.65
C ALA A 76 2.72 18.16 5.97
N VAL A 77 1.57 18.66 6.40
CA VAL A 77 0.92 18.24 7.66
C VAL A 77 -0.13 17.13 7.45
N LEU A 78 -0.40 16.73 6.21
CA LEU A 78 -1.36 15.68 5.89
C LEU A 78 -0.63 14.35 5.71
N LEU A 79 -1.00 13.33 6.49
CA LEU A 79 -0.40 11.99 6.37
C LEU A 79 -0.40 11.46 4.93
N ALA A 80 -1.47 11.73 4.16
CA ALA A 80 -1.62 11.32 2.77
C ALA A 80 -0.62 11.96 1.79
N LYS A 81 0.00 13.09 2.15
CA LYS A 81 0.84 13.91 1.24
C LYS A 81 2.25 14.15 1.78
N ALA A 82 2.42 14.21 3.10
CA ALA A 82 3.69 14.40 3.75
C ALA A 82 4.74 13.38 3.29
N ALA A 83 5.98 13.83 3.16
CA ALA A 83 7.13 13.04 2.77
C ALA A 83 8.30 13.34 3.72
N ASP A 84 9.32 12.47 3.67
CA ASP A 84 10.62 12.70 4.32
C ASP A 84 10.49 13.16 5.78
N THR A 85 11.07 14.32 6.12
CA THR A 85 11.13 14.85 7.49
C THR A 85 9.76 15.18 8.06
N GLU A 86 8.86 15.74 7.25
CA GLU A 86 7.49 16.04 7.68
C GLU A 86 6.74 14.75 8.05
N LEU A 87 6.93 13.68 7.26
CA LEU A 87 6.37 12.38 7.57
C LEU A 87 6.99 11.76 8.84
N ASP A 88 8.27 12.03 9.11
CA ASP A 88 8.95 11.60 10.35
C ASP A 88 8.29 12.21 11.59
N TYR A 89 7.99 13.52 11.56
CA TYR A 89 7.27 14.18 12.65
C TYR A 89 5.85 13.62 12.85
N LEU A 90 5.16 13.29 11.76
CA LEU A 90 3.82 12.66 11.84
C LEU A 90 3.90 11.25 12.42
N GLY A 91 4.91 10.45 12.06
CA GLY A 91 5.09 9.11 12.62
C GLY A 91 5.48 9.14 14.09
N ALA A 92 6.35 10.07 14.49
CA ALA A 92 6.75 10.27 15.88
C ALA A 92 5.55 10.55 16.81
N ARG A 93 4.50 11.22 16.31
CA ARG A 93 3.25 11.44 17.06
C ARG A 93 2.57 10.15 17.51
N PHE A 94 2.76 9.06 16.76
CA PHE A 94 2.20 7.74 17.05
C PHE A 94 3.26 6.74 17.53
N GLY A 95 4.48 7.20 17.84
CA GLY A 95 5.58 6.33 18.28
C GLY A 95 6.09 5.37 17.19
N VAL A 96 5.92 5.73 15.92
CA VAL A 96 6.45 4.99 14.77
C VAL A 96 7.67 5.74 14.24
N GLU A 97 8.75 5.02 14.02
CA GLU A 97 9.99 5.53 13.44
C GLU A 97 10.33 4.75 12.17
N ARG A 98 11.13 5.37 11.30
CA ARG A 98 11.62 4.72 10.09
C ARG A 98 12.48 3.52 10.42
N GLN A 99 12.19 2.40 9.77
CA GLN A 99 13.04 1.23 9.82
C GLN A 99 14.20 1.38 8.86
N ILE A 100 15.37 0.95 9.32
CA ILE A 100 16.56 0.77 8.52
C ILE A 100 16.36 -0.46 7.64
N VAL A 101 16.68 -0.35 6.35
CA VAL A 101 16.73 -1.47 5.40
C VAL A 101 18.16 -2.03 5.37
N GLU A 102 19.14 -1.16 5.20
CA GLU A 102 20.56 -1.50 5.28
C GLU A 102 21.26 -0.49 6.19
N ALA A 103 22.05 -0.97 7.14
CA ALA A 103 22.72 -0.11 8.11
C ALA A 103 23.81 0.80 7.50
N GLY A 104 24.19 0.54 6.25
CA GLY A 104 25.34 1.20 5.61
C GLY A 104 26.67 0.79 6.26
N ASP A 105 27.72 1.55 5.95
CA ASP A 105 29.04 1.41 6.57
C ASP A 105 29.71 2.79 6.69
N PRO A 106 29.74 3.41 7.90
CA PRO A 106 30.38 4.70 8.10
C PRO A 106 31.91 4.63 8.05
N GLN A 107 32.51 3.44 8.12
CA GLN A 107 33.96 3.23 8.05
C GLN A 107 34.45 2.92 6.63
N ALA A 108 33.53 2.65 5.69
CA ALA A 108 33.87 2.51 4.28
C ALA A 108 34.45 3.82 3.72
N LEU A 109 35.26 3.70 2.66
CA LEU A 109 35.87 4.82 1.96
C LEU A 109 35.45 4.79 0.48
N PRO A 110 34.49 5.64 0.03
CA PRO A 110 33.76 6.64 0.82
C PRO A 110 32.71 6.03 1.80
N PRO A 111 32.30 6.77 2.86
CA PRO A 111 31.27 6.28 3.78
C PRO A 111 29.96 5.97 3.08
N ILE A 112 29.38 4.81 3.40
CA ILE A 112 28.12 4.35 2.84
C ILE A 112 27.02 4.67 3.86
N PRO A 113 26.07 5.59 3.56
CA PRO A 113 24.98 5.91 4.49
C PRO A 113 24.00 4.75 4.63
N ALA A 114 23.29 4.71 5.76
CA ALA A 114 22.17 3.78 5.95
C ALA A 114 21.04 4.09 4.96
N THR A 115 20.38 3.04 4.48
CA THR A 115 19.16 3.15 3.70
C THR A 115 17.95 2.87 4.59
N TYR A 116 16.88 3.64 4.40
CA TYR A 116 15.65 3.54 5.17
C TYR A 116 14.51 3.08 4.29
N GLU A 117 13.43 2.63 4.91
CA GLU A 117 12.19 2.32 4.21
C GLU A 117 11.64 3.56 3.46
N ASP A 118 10.88 3.29 2.40
CA ASP A 118 10.25 4.34 1.62
C ASP A 118 9.09 5.04 2.37
N ASN A 119 8.70 6.20 1.85
CA ASN A 119 7.62 7.01 2.41
C ASN A 119 6.25 6.32 2.37
N GLU A 120 6.02 5.39 1.45
CA GLU A 120 4.72 4.73 1.30
C GLU A 120 4.52 3.66 2.37
N ARG A 121 5.49 2.76 2.55
CA ARG A 121 5.52 1.77 3.62
C ARG A 121 5.51 2.42 4.99
N TYR A 122 6.30 3.48 5.18
CA TYR A 122 6.31 4.20 6.47
C TYR A 122 4.93 4.79 6.77
N ARG A 123 4.27 5.40 5.78
CA ARG A 123 2.91 5.93 5.91
C ARG A 123 1.88 4.85 6.23
N GLU A 124 1.94 3.70 5.57
CA GLU A 124 1.07 2.55 5.88
C GLU A 124 1.23 2.12 7.35
N ARG A 125 2.46 2.03 7.86
CA ARG A 125 2.73 1.69 9.26
C ARG A 125 2.24 2.76 10.25
N ILE A 126 2.37 4.04 9.92
CA ILE A 126 1.82 5.13 10.74
C ILE A 126 0.29 5.00 10.84
N GLN A 127 -0.38 4.70 9.74
CA GLN A 127 -1.83 4.49 9.73
C GLN A 127 -2.23 3.27 10.58
N LEU A 128 -1.47 2.18 10.51
CA LEU A 128 -1.68 0.97 11.29
C LEU A 128 -1.40 1.13 12.79
N ALA A 129 -0.66 2.16 13.21
CA ALA A 129 -0.27 2.35 14.61
C ALA A 129 -1.47 2.45 15.57
N LEU A 130 -2.59 2.99 15.10
CA LEU A 130 -3.83 3.08 15.88
C LEU A 130 -4.39 1.72 16.27
N GLU A 131 -4.23 0.71 15.42
CA GLU A 131 -4.65 -0.66 15.71
C GLU A 131 -3.80 -1.29 16.80
N GLY A 132 -2.50 -0.94 16.83
CA GLY A 132 -1.55 -1.40 17.84
C GLY A 132 -1.79 -0.86 19.25
N PHE A 133 -2.66 0.12 19.44
CA PHE A 133 -3.04 0.60 20.78
C PHE A 133 -4.06 -0.29 21.48
N SER A 134 -4.69 -1.22 20.75
CA SER A 134 -5.63 -2.15 21.34
C SER A 134 -4.92 -3.30 22.05
N THR A 135 -5.27 -3.53 23.32
CA THR A 135 -4.77 -4.66 24.12
C THR A 135 -5.63 -5.92 23.99
N ALA A 136 -6.64 -5.91 23.12
CA ALA A 136 -7.62 -6.99 22.97
C ALA A 136 -7.34 -7.92 21.78
N GLY A 137 -6.17 -7.78 21.13
CA GLY A 137 -5.77 -8.65 20.01
C GLY A 137 -6.60 -8.53 18.73
N PRO A 138 -7.01 -7.34 18.25
CA PRO A 138 -7.63 -7.25 16.94
C PRO A 138 -6.61 -7.63 15.84
N ILE A 139 -7.12 -8.07 14.69
CA ILE A 139 -6.30 -8.43 13.51
C ILE A 139 -5.27 -7.33 13.20
N GLY A 140 -5.70 -6.07 13.19
CA GLY A 140 -4.83 -4.93 12.88
C GLY A 140 -3.65 -4.75 13.86
N ALA A 141 -3.82 -5.10 15.13
CA ALA A 141 -2.73 -5.02 16.12
C ALA A 141 -1.62 -6.01 15.77
N TYR A 142 -1.97 -7.26 15.48
CA TYR A 142 -1.01 -8.28 15.06
C TYR A 142 -0.27 -7.89 13.79
N VAL A 143 -0.98 -7.33 12.79
CA VAL A 143 -0.36 -6.81 11.57
C VAL A 143 0.63 -5.70 11.89
N PHE A 144 0.24 -4.68 12.67
CA PHE A 144 1.10 -3.57 13.06
C PHE A 144 2.37 -4.04 13.79
N HIS A 145 2.20 -4.88 14.83
CA HIS A 145 3.31 -5.38 15.61
C HIS A 145 4.26 -6.24 14.78
N ALA A 146 3.76 -7.09 13.88
CA ALA A 146 4.58 -7.87 12.97
C ALA A 146 5.37 -6.98 11.99
N MET A 147 4.73 -5.97 11.39
CA MET A 147 5.40 -5.02 10.49
C MET A 147 6.45 -4.15 11.21
N ARG A 148 6.32 -3.95 12.53
CA ARG A 148 7.27 -3.19 13.35
C ARG A 148 8.62 -3.91 13.56
N VAL A 149 8.68 -5.23 13.34
CA VAL A 149 9.88 -6.03 13.60
C VAL A 149 11.01 -5.76 12.61
N SER A 150 10.70 -5.66 11.33
CA SER A 150 11.71 -5.52 10.28
C SER A 150 11.14 -4.86 9.04
N SER A 151 11.98 -4.10 8.34
CA SER A 151 11.69 -3.55 7.01
C SER A 151 11.48 -4.63 5.94
N PHE A 152 11.92 -5.86 6.20
CA PHE A 152 11.72 -7.00 5.31
C PHE A 152 10.33 -7.63 5.42
N VAL A 153 9.52 -7.27 6.42
CA VAL A 153 8.11 -7.67 6.47
C VAL A 153 7.33 -6.81 5.48
N LYS A 154 6.86 -7.43 4.39
CA LYS A 154 6.08 -6.80 3.33
C LYS A 154 4.60 -6.72 3.68
N ASP A 155 4.03 -7.85 4.11
CA ASP A 155 2.61 -8.00 4.41
C ASP A 155 2.41 -9.11 5.44
N VAL A 156 1.29 -9.06 6.16
CA VAL A 156 0.98 -10.01 7.24
C VAL A 156 -0.48 -10.39 7.17
N ALA A 157 -0.76 -11.69 7.15
CA ALA A 157 -2.10 -12.22 7.30
C ALA A 157 -2.26 -12.85 8.68
N VAL A 158 -3.42 -12.62 9.27
CA VAL A 158 -3.79 -13.11 10.60
C VAL A 158 -5.07 -13.91 10.45
N ASP A 159 -5.08 -15.08 11.04
CA ASP A 159 -6.18 -16.02 10.97
C ASP A 159 -6.31 -16.76 12.31
N ALA A 160 -7.45 -17.41 12.56
CA ALA A 160 -7.68 -18.11 13.81
C ALA A 160 -8.53 -19.37 13.59
N PRO A 161 -8.22 -20.49 14.29
CA PRO A 161 -9.06 -21.67 14.21
C PRO A 161 -10.46 -21.41 14.76
N ILE A 162 -11.47 -22.04 14.15
CA ILE A 162 -12.86 -21.95 14.58
C ILE A 162 -13.26 -23.28 15.20
N PHE A 163 -13.92 -23.18 16.36
CA PHE A 163 -14.42 -24.33 17.12
C PHE A 163 -15.94 -24.26 17.23
N ALA A 164 -16.59 -25.41 17.13
CA ALA A 164 -18.01 -25.58 17.39
C ALA A 164 -18.22 -26.65 18.45
N SER A 165 -19.34 -26.56 19.18
CA SER A 165 -19.73 -27.62 20.10
C SER A 165 -20.03 -28.90 19.32
N ALA A 166 -19.40 -30.00 19.70
CA ALA A 166 -19.61 -31.30 19.09
C ALA A 166 -21.04 -31.78 19.34
N GLN A 167 -21.69 -32.30 18.29
CA GLN A 167 -22.99 -32.95 18.42
C GLN A 167 -22.77 -34.38 18.92
N LEU A 168 -23.13 -34.65 20.17
CA LEU A 168 -22.96 -35.94 20.82
C LEU A 168 -24.31 -36.63 21.02
N SER A 169 -24.33 -37.96 20.88
CA SER A 169 -25.51 -38.75 21.23
C SER A 169 -25.74 -38.77 22.74
N ASN A 170 -26.98 -39.07 23.18
CA ASN A 170 -27.30 -39.17 24.61
C ASN A 170 -26.43 -40.21 25.35
N GLU A 171 -26.04 -41.29 24.67
CA GLU A 171 -25.16 -42.33 25.22
C GLU A 171 -23.75 -41.79 25.45
N GLN A 172 -23.22 -41.00 24.53
CA GLN A 172 -21.91 -40.36 24.67
C GLN A 172 -21.93 -39.28 25.77
N LEU A 173 -23.01 -38.51 25.86
CA LEU A 173 -23.19 -37.52 26.93
C LEU A 173 -23.26 -38.17 28.31
N ALA A 174 -23.85 -39.37 28.44
CA ALA A 174 -23.91 -40.11 29.69
C ALA A 174 -22.54 -40.59 30.20
N LEU A 175 -21.53 -40.67 29.31
CA LEU A 175 -20.15 -41.01 29.67
C LEU A 175 -19.34 -39.81 30.15
N LEU A 176 -19.84 -38.59 29.98
CA LEU A 176 -19.14 -37.36 30.32
C LEU A 176 -19.65 -36.79 31.66
N PRO A 177 -18.80 -36.06 32.41
CA PRO A 177 -19.26 -35.30 33.57
C PRO A 177 -20.35 -34.30 33.19
N ALA A 178 -21.32 -34.12 34.08
CA ALA A 178 -22.41 -33.16 33.86
C ALA A 178 -21.88 -31.75 33.57
N GLY A 179 -22.41 -31.11 32.53
CA GLY A 179 -22.01 -29.76 32.09
C GLY A 179 -20.79 -29.71 31.15
N THR A 180 -20.21 -30.85 30.79
CA THR A 180 -19.10 -30.88 29.82
C THR A 180 -19.55 -30.48 28.42
N THR A 181 -18.81 -29.57 27.79
CA THR A 181 -18.94 -29.24 26.37
C THR A 181 -17.68 -29.70 25.65
N ILE A 182 -17.82 -30.56 24.65
CA ILE A 182 -16.71 -30.94 23.77
C ILE A 182 -16.66 -29.95 22.62
N LEU A 183 -15.50 -29.34 22.40
CA LEU A 183 -15.24 -28.50 21.25
C LEU A 183 -14.60 -29.34 20.13
N GLN A 184 -15.11 -29.19 18.92
CA GLN A 184 -14.54 -29.73 17.71
C GLN A 184 -14.05 -28.58 16.84
N CYS A 185 -12.80 -28.69 16.36
CA CYS A 185 -12.26 -27.77 15.37
C CYS A 185 -12.99 -27.96 14.04
N THR A 186 -13.62 -26.90 13.53
CA THR A 186 -14.28 -26.87 12.21
C THR A 186 -13.41 -26.19 11.16
N TYR A 187 -12.47 -25.36 11.58
CA TYR A 187 -11.48 -24.70 10.73
C TYR A 187 -10.18 -24.58 11.51
N ASP A 188 -9.06 -25.07 10.97
CA ASP A 188 -7.78 -25.18 11.68
C ASP A 188 -6.84 -23.99 11.45
N ALA A 189 -7.20 -23.04 10.58
CA ALA A 189 -6.33 -21.95 10.13
C ALA A 189 -4.94 -22.42 9.65
N GLY A 190 -4.83 -23.65 9.13
CA GLY A 190 -3.57 -24.25 8.68
C GLY A 190 -2.60 -24.62 9.81
N LEU A 191 -3.05 -24.64 11.07
CA LEU A 191 -2.23 -25.01 12.23
C LEU A 191 -2.34 -26.50 12.55
N ALA A 192 -1.22 -27.12 12.94
CA ALA A 192 -1.23 -28.47 13.47
C ALA A 192 -1.77 -28.49 14.91
N ASN A 193 -2.76 -29.35 15.19
CA ASN A 193 -3.41 -29.51 16.51
C ASN A 193 -3.92 -28.17 17.08
N PRO A 194 -4.83 -27.49 16.38
CA PRO A 194 -5.30 -26.16 16.78
C PRO A 194 -5.98 -26.21 18.15
N GLN A 195 -5.69 -25.20 18.98
CA GLN A 195 -6.33 -25.01 20.28
C GLN A 195 -7.15 -23.71 20.32
N PRO A 196 -8.20 -23.61 21.15
CA PRO A 196 -8.85 -22.34 21.40
C PRO A 196 -7.84 -21.30 21.91
N GLY A 197 -7.85 -20.12 21.30
CA GLY A 197 -6.87 -19.05 21.55
C GLY A 197 -5.67 -19.05 20.60
N ASP A 198 -5.50 -20.06 19.75
CA ASP A 198 -4.46 -20.02 18.71
C ASP A 198 -4.70 -18.87 17.71
N VAL A 199 -3.63 -18.14 17.39
CA VAL A 199 -3.60 -17.11 16.34
C VAL A 199 -2.56 -17.52 15.30
N ALA A 200 -3.00 -17.73 14.07
CA ALA A 200 -2.15 -18.12 12.94
C ALA A 200 -1.64 -16.87 12.21
N ILE A 201 -0.32 -16.70 12.14
CA ILE A 201 0.33 -15.57 11.48
C ILE A 201 1.09 -16.06 10.24
N SER A 202 0.81 -15.47 9.09
CA SER A 202 1.56 -15.65 7.85
C SER A 202 2.26 -14.35 7.47
N VAL A 203 3.52 -14.43 7.09
CA VAL A 203 4.40 -13.28 6.82
C VAL A 203 4.90 -13.36 5.39
N LEU A 204 4.70 -12.27 4.64
CA LEU A 204 5.29 -12.08 3.33
C LEU A 204 6.56 -11.22 3.45
N SER A 205 7.64 -11.66 2.82
CA SER A 205 8.91 -10.93 2.77
C SER A 205 8.97 -9.95 1.60
N THR A 206 9.75 -8.89 1.72
CA THR A 206 10.13 -8.05 0.56
C THR A 206 11.26 -8.67 -0.25
N GLN A 207 11.93 -9.70 0.27
CA GLN A 207 13.08 -10.35 -0.36
C GLN A 207 12.66 -11.54 -1.24
N SER A 208 13.49 -11.83 -2.25
CA SER A 208 13.32 -12.99 -3.15
C SER A 208 11.91 -13.06 -3.77
N ASN A 209 11.24 -14.22 -3.71
CA ASN A 209 9.88 -14.41 -4.20
C ASN A 209 8.79 -14.10 -3.15
N GLY A 210 9.15 -13.51 -2.01
CA GLY A 210 8.24 -13.25 -0.90
C GLY A 210 8.31 -14.26 0.24
N THR A 211 9.04 -15.37 0.10
CA THR A 211 9.19 -16.33 1.21
C THR A 211 10.07 -15.74 2.34
N PRO A 212 9.59 -15.66 3.59
CA PRO A 212 10.38 -15.14 4.70
C PRO A 212 11.49 -16.12 5.12
N THR A 213 12.64 -15.57 5.53
CA THR A 213 13.71 -16.36 6.11
C THR A 213 13.33 -16.90 7.50
N THR A 214 14.05 -17.93 7.96
CA THR A 214 13.78 -18.52 9.27
C THR A 214 14.02 -17.51 10.39
N GLU A 215 15.05 -16.66 10.24
CA GLU A 215 15.43 -15.61 11.18
C GLU A 215 14.36 -14.51 11.25
N LEU A 216 13.80 -14.11 10.10
CA LEU A 216 12.71 -13.13 10.05
C LEU A 216 11.47 -13.67 10.77
N ASN A 217 11.08 -14.91 10.45
CA ASN A 217 9.96 -15.59 11.07
C ASN A 217 10.13 -15.71 12.60
N GLN A 218 11.31 -16.13 13.07
CA GLN A 218 11.59 -16.23 14.50
C GLN A 218 11.54 -14.87 15.19
N SER A 219 12.07 -13.82 14.56
CA SER A 219 12.03 -12.46 15.10
C SER A 219 10.59 -11.94 15.22
N VAL A 220 9.75 -12.19 14.20
CA VAL A 220 8.33 -11.84 14.23
C VAL A 220 7.61 -12.62 15.34
N LEU A 221 7.79 -13.93 15.40
CA LEU A 221 7.15 -14.77 16.40
C LEU A 221 7.54 -14.38 17.84
N ALA A 222 8.83 -14.07 18.06
CA ALA A 222 9.33 -13.62 19.35
C ALA A 222 8.72 -12.28 19.77
N HIS A 223 8.62 -11.32 18.85
CA HIS A 223 8.00 -10.02 19.13
C HIS A 223 6.51 -10.15 19.42
N LEU A 224 5.78 -10.92 18.63
CA LEU A 224 4.34 -11.12 18.82
C LEU A 224 3.98 -11.92 20.08
N ASN A 225 4.93 -12.69 20.62
CA ASN A 225 4.76 -13.41 21.89
C ASN A 225 5.33 -12.67 23.11
N ALA A 226 5.82 -11.44 22.95
CA ALA A 226 6.26 -10.62 24.07
C ALA A 226 5.08 -10.25 24.99
N ASP A 227 5.32 -10.21 26.30
CA ASP A 227 4.29 -10.00 27.33
C ASP A 227 3.57 -8.64 27.20
N ASP A 228 4.21 -7.65 26.58
CA ASP A 228 3.67 -6.30 26.33
C ASP A 228 2.92 -6.19 25.00
N VAL A 229 2.96 -7.23 24.16
CA VAL A 229 2.33 -7.26 22.83
C VAL A 229 1.14 -8.23 22.80
N ARG A 230 1.34 -9.45 23.31
CA ARG A 230 0.36 -10.54 23.18
C ARG A 230 -0.76 -10.40 24.21
N PRO A 231 -2.04 -10.50 23.80
CA PRO A 231 -3.13 -10.72 24.74
C PRO A 231 -2.92 -11.99 25.57
N LEU A 232 -3.34 -11.94 26.83
CA LEU A 232 -2.99 -12.97 27.83
C LEU A 232 -3.38 -14.42 27.42
N THR A 233 -4.48 -14.56 26.68
CA THR A 233 -5.05 -15.87 26.29
C THR A 233 -4.62 -16.34 24.90
N ASP A 234 -4.01 -15.46 24.12
CA ASP A 234 -3.76 -15.75 22.71
C ASP A 234 -2.47 -16.54 22.60
N HIS A 235 -2.40 -17.52 21.69
CA HIS A 235 -1.22 -18.33 21.45
C HIS A 235 -0.80 -18.15 19.99
N VAL A 236 0.13 -17.23 19.79
CA VAL A 236 0.55 -16.80 18.45
C VAL A 236 1.49 -17.84 17.85
N ARG A 237 1.12 -18.36 16.68
CA ARG A 237 1.85 -19.40 15.96
C ARG A 237 2.05 -18.98 14.52
N LEU A 238 3.21 -19.33 13.96
CA LEU A 238 3.45 -19.12 12.53
C LEU A 238 2.74 -20.19 11.70
N ARG A 239 2.13 -19.73 10.61
CA ARG A 239 1.62 -20.53 9.51
C ARG A 239 2.52 -20.27 8.29
N PRO A 240 3.08 -21.32 7.64
CA PRO A 240 3.87 -21.15 6.44
C PRO A 240 3.13 -20.36 5.36
N THR A 241 3.83 -19.40 4.78
CA THR A 241 3.33 -18.62 3.64
C THR A 241 3.65 -19.39 2.36
N GLU A 242 2.63 -19.61 1.54
CA GLU A 242 2.77 -20.33 0.27
C GLU A 242 2.82 -19.34 -0.89
N ILE A 243 3.81 -19.48 -1.76
CA ILE A 243 4.00 -18.62 -2.92
C ILE A 243 3.49 -19.33 -4.17
N ILE A 244 2.49 -18.73 -4.83
CA ILE A 244 1.96 -19.21 -6.10
C ILE A 244 2.67 -18.45 -7.22
N GLU A 245 3.59 -19.12 -7.90
CA GLU A 245 4.32 -18.52 -9.01
C GLU A 245 3.47 -18.50 -10.28
N TYR A 246 3.52 -17.37 -11.00
CA TYR A 246 2.83 -17.20 -12.28
C TYR A 246 3.63 -16.34 -13.24
N GLN A 247 3.19 -16.30 -14.50
CA GLN A 247 3.81 -15.54 -15.58
C GLN A 247 2.73 -14.73 -16.30
N ILE A 248 3.13 -13.56 -16.79
CA ILE A 248 2.26 -12.72 -17.62
C ILE A 248 2.83 -12.75 -19.03
N GLU A 249 2.05 -13.29 -19.97
CA GLU A 249 2.38 -13.28 -21.38
C GLU A 249 1.23 -12.63 -22.15
N ALA A 250 1.52 -11.54 -22.84
CA ALA A 250 0.52 -10.80 -23.59
C ALA A 250 1.03 -10.31 -24.95
N VAL A 251 0.12 -10.26 -25.92
CA VAL A 251 0.32 -9.67 -27.24
C VAL A 251 -0.57 -8.43 -27.35
N LEU A 252 0.04 -7.28 -27.62
CA LEU A 252 -0.67 -6.01 -27.79
C LEU A 252 -0.88 -5.69 -29.27
N HIS A 253 -2.11 -5.33 -29.61
CA HIS A 253 -2.48 -4.76 -30.90
C HIS A 253 -2.81 -3.29 -30.72
N PHE A 254 -2.28 -2.44 -31.60
CA PHE A 254 -2.36 -0.98 -31.48
C PHE A 254 -3.20 -0.38 -32.59
N TYR A 255 -3.85 0.75 -32.29
CA TYR A 255 -4.45 1.59 -33.32
C TYR A 255 -3.39 2.15 -34.28
N PRO A 256 -3.77 2.52 -35.52
CA PRO A 256 -2.93 3.34 -36.37
C PRO A 256 -2.65 4.68 -35.66
N GLY A 257 -1.39 4.97 -35.37
CA GLY A 257 -1.04 6.15 -34.59
C GLY A 257 0.37 6.06 -34.00
N PRO A 258 0.56 6.40 -32.72
CA PRO A 258 1.88 6.63 -32.11
C PRO A 258 2.82 5.42 -32.22
N ASP A 259 4.09 5.65 -31.88
CA ASP A 259 5.11 4.61 -31.86
C ASP A 259 4.69 3.44 -30.96
N ALA A 260 4.54 2.26 -31.56
CA ALA A 260 4.01 1.07 -30.89
C ALA A 260 4.94 0.60 -29.77
N GLU A 261 6.25 0.82 -29.91
CA GLU A 261 7.22 0.46 -28.89
C GLU A 261 7.09 1.33 -27.65
N SER A 262 6.89 2.64 -27.82
CA SER A 262 6.62 3.54 -26.68
C SER A 262 5.35 3.14 -25.91
N VAL A 263 4.27 2.78 -26.62
CA VAL A 263 3.02 2.33 -25.95
C VAL A 263 3.22 0.98 -25.26
N ARG A 264 3.95 0.05 -25.88
CA ARG A 264 4.30 -1.26 -25.28
C ARG A 264 5.10 -1.08 -23.99
N GLN A 265 6.13 -0.24 -23.99
CA GLN A 265 6.94 0.05 -22.80
C GLN A 265 6.12 0.70 -21.67
N ALA A 266 5.21 1.61 -22.03
CA ALA A 266 4.31 2.22 -21.05
C ALA A 266 3.33 1.20 -20.44
N ALA A 267 2.82 0.26 -21.24
CA ALA A 267 1.99 -0.84 -20.74
C ALA A 267 2.79 -1.80 -19.85
N GLU A 268 4.02 -2.13 -20.24
CA GLU A 268 4.92 -2.97 -19.43
C GLU A 268 5.24 -2.34 -18.07
N THR A 269 5.57 -1.06 -18.05
CA THR A 269 5.81 -0.31 -16.80
C THR A 269 4.57 -0.32 -15.90
N ALA A 270 3.38 -0.14 -16.47
CA ALA A 270 2.13 -0.17 -15.72
C ALA A 270 1.81 -1.57 -15.15
N VAL A 271 2.06 -2.63 -15.92
CA VAL A 271 1.90 -4.01 -15.43
C VAL A 271 2.91 -4.34 -14.35
N GLN A 272 4.18 -3.93 -14.50
CA GLN A 272 5.20 -4.14 -13.49
C GLN A 272 4.84 -3.45 -12.16
N ALA A 273 4.39 -2.19 -12.21
CA ALA A 273 3.90 -1.48 -11.03
C ALA A 273 2.71 -2.22 -10.40
N TRP A 274 1.72 -2.62 -11.22
CA TRP A 274 0.57 -3.38 -10.73
C TRP A 274 0.96 -4.71 -10.09
N VAL A 275 1.90 -5.45 -10.67
CA VAL A 275 2.42 -6.70 -10.10
C VAL A 275 3.07 -6.48 -8.74
N ILE A 276 3.89 -5.42 -8.60
CA ILE A 276 4.53 -5.07 -7.32
C ILE A 276 3.49 -4.77 -6.24
N ASP A 277 2.46 -3.98 -6.60
CA ASP A 277 1.36 -3.57 -5.72
C ASP A 277 0.44 -4.73 -5.33
N ASN A 278 0.25 -5.71 -6.23
CA ASN A 278 -0.63 -6.87 -6.02
C ASN A 278 0.09 -8.07 -5.39
N HIS A 279 1.42 -8.06 -5.31
CA HIS A 279 2.18 -9.07 -4.55
C HIS A 279 2.01 -8.84 -3.04
N LYS A 280 0.81 -9.16 -2.55
CA LYS A 280 0.33 -9.11 -1.16
C LYS A 280 -0.36 -10.44 -0.82
N LEU A 281 -0.52 -10.73 0.47
CA LEU A 281 -1.18 -11.96 0.92
C LEU A 281 -2.69 -11.91 0.59
N GLY A 282 -3.29 -13.05 0.24
CA GLY A 282 -4.73 -13.16 -0.02
C GLY A 282 -5.26 -12.34 -1.19
N ARG A 283 -4.38 -11.90 -2.10
CA ARG A 283 -4.74 -11.02 -3.21
C ARG A 283 -4.82 -11.80 -4.52
N ASP A 284 -6.05 -12.01 -4.98
CA ASP A 284 -6.34 -12.69 -6.24
C ASP A 284 -5.74 -11.95 -7.44
N ILE A 285 -5.26 -12.70 -8.44
CA ILE A 285 -4.82 -12.16 -9.73
C ILE A 285 -5.91 -12.47 -10.76
N SER A 286 -6.77 -11.48 -11.04
CA SER A 286 -7.84 -11.63 -12.02
C SER A 286 -7.40 -11.23 -13.43
N LEU A 287 -7.88 -11.97 -14.43
CA LEU A 287 -7.71 -11.65 -15.84
C LEU A 287 -8.28 -10.28 -16.16
N SER A 288 -9.42 -9.93 -15.57
CA SER A 288 -10.06 -8.62 -15.78
C SER A 288 -9.17 -7.45 -15.32
N ALA A 289 -8.45 -7.59 -14.20
CA ALA A 289 -7.50 -6.58 -13.75
C ALA A 289 -6.30 -6.48 -14.70
N LEU A 290 -5.74 -7.63 -15.12
CA LEU A 290 -4.65 -7.66 -16.09
C LEU A 290 -5.04 -7.00 -17.42
N TYR A 291 -6.21 -7.33 -17.97
CA TYR A 291 -6.74 -6.68 -19.16
C TYR A 291 -6.92 -5.17 -18.96
N SER A 292 -7.39 -4.73 -17.80
CA SER A 292 -7.56 -3.30 -17.51
C SER A 292 -6.23 -2.56 -17.47
N VAL A 293 -5.17 -3.16 -16.96
CA VAL A 293 -3.85 -2.52 -16.86
C VAL A 293 -3.15 -2.52 -18.22
N LEU A 294 -3.30 -3.60 -19.00
CA LEU A 294 -2.74 -3.73 -20.35
C LEU A 294 -3.43 -2.82 -21.37
N HIS A 295 -4.73 -2.51 -21.20
CA HIS A 295 -5.45 -1.57 -22.07
C HIS A 295 -5.12 -0.11 -21.74
N ARG A 296 -3.99 0.36 -22.28
CA ARG A 296 -3.54 1.76 -22.21
C ARG A 296 -3.97 2.56 -23.44
N PRO A 297 -3.99 3.91 -23.38
CA PRO A 297 -4.23 4.73 -24.57
C PRO A 297 -3.32 4.32 -25.73
N GLY A 298 -3.91 3.99 -26.87
CA GLY A 298 -3.19 3.49 -28.06
C GLY A 298 -3.28 1.97 -28.28
N VAL A 299 -3.62 1.19 -27.24
CA VAL A 299 -3.89 -0.24 -27.37
C VAL A 299 -5.33 -0.45 -27.84
N GLN A 300 -5.49 -1.17 -28.94
CA GLN A 300 -6.78 -1.54 -29.52
C GLN A 300 -7.31 -2.86 -28.92
N ARG A 301 -6.42 -3.84 -28.76
CA ARG A 301 -6.77 -5.17 -28.28
C ARG A 301 -5.58 -5.79 -27.54
N VAL A 302 -5.90 -6.47 -26.46
CA VAL A 302 -4.96 -7.29 -25.69
C VAL A 302 -5.32 -8.76 -25.89
N GLU A 303 -4.33 -9.56 -26.26
CA GLU A 303 -4.42 -11.02 -26.21
C GLU A 303 -3.53 -11.52 -25.06
N LEU A 304 -4.17 -12.00 -24.00
CA LEU A 304 -3.48 -12.53 -22.82
C LEU A 304 -3.33 -14.04 -23.00
N LEU A 305 -2.08 -14.51 -23.08
CA LEU A 305 -1.73 -15.91 -23.26
C LEU A 305 -1.53 -16.62 -21.91
N ALA A 306 -0.96 -15.91 -20.93
CA ALA A 306 -0.82 -16.36 -19.56
C ALA A 306 -1.03 -15.19 -18.58
N PRO A 307 -1.68 -15.40 -17.42
CA PRO A 307 -2.35 -16.63 -17.00
C PRO A 307 -3.65 -16.90 -17.78
N ALA A 308 -4.05 -18.17 -17.90
CA ALA A 308 -5.24 -18.59 -18.67
C ALA A 308 -6.56 -18.49 -17.87
N ASN A 309 -6.47 -18.48 -16.54
CA ASN A 309 -7.60 -18.36 -15.62
C ASN A 309 -7.25 -17.38 -14.50
N ASP A 310 -8.25 -16.89 -13.78
CA ASP A 310 -8.03 -16.14 -12.54
C ASP A 310 -7.26 -17.01 -11.53
N LEU A 311 -6.26 -16.45 -10.86
CA LEU A 311 -5.60 -17.10 -9.74
C LEU A 311 -6.29 -16.69 -8.45
N VAL A 312 -6.89 -17.66 -7.78
CA VAL A 312 -7.46 -17.50 -6.44
C VAL A 312 -6.36 -17.69 -5.42
N VAL A 313 -6.15 -16.69 -4.57
CA VAL A 313 -5.07 -16.64 -3.59
C VAL A 313 -5.68 -16.57 -2.20
N ASN A 314 -5.50 -17.62 -1.40
CA ASN A 314 -6.01 -17.65 -0.02
C ASN A 314 -5.22 -16.69 0.89
N GLY A 315 -5.75 -16.35 2.08
CA GLY A 315 -5.13 -15.37 2.99
C GLY A 315 -3.67 -15.63 3.37
N HIS A 316 -3.22 -16.90 3.39
CA HIS A 316 -1.84 -17.29 3.70
C HIS A 316 -0.96 -17.51 2.45
N GLN A 317 -1.55 -17.33 1.27
CA GLN A 317 -0.88 -17.45 -0.01
C GLN A 317 -0.58 -16.06 -0.58
N ALA A 318 0.48 -15.94 -1.38
CA ALA A 318 0.76 -14.76 -2.18
C ALA A 318 1.11 -15.17 -3.60
N ALA A 319 0.62 -14.44 -4.60
CA ALA A 319 0.99 -14.67 -5.98
C ALA A 319 2.27 -13.91 -6.31
N PHE A 320 3.28 -14.61 -6.85
CA PHE A 320 4.55 -14.03 -7.28
C PHE A 320 4.72 -14.14 -8.79
N CYS A 321 4.88 -13.00 -9.46
CA CYS A 321 5.10 -12.96 -10.90
C CYS A 321 6.59 -13.19 -11.21
N THR A 322 6.88 -14.28 -11.89
CA THR A 322 8.26 -14.66 -12.25
C THR A 322 8.75 -13.98 -13.53
N SER A 323 7.84 -13.63 -14.45
CA SER A 323 8.17 -12.91 -15.67
C SER A 323 6.97 -12.15 -16.23
N VAL A 324 7.27 -11.02 -16.89
CA VAL A 324 6.31 -10.21 -17.66
C VAL A 324 6.83 -10.09 -19.08
N ASN A 325 6.20 -10.79 -20.01
CA ASN A 325 6.55 -10.81 -21.42
C ASN A 325 5.43 -10.16 -22.24
N ILE A 326 5.65 -8.93 -22.70
CA ILE A 326 4.68 -8.20 -23.52
C ILE A 326 5.29 -7.97 -24.90
N SER A 327 4.67 -8.58 -25.91
CA SER A 327 5.09 -8.49 -27.30
C SER A 327 4.11 -7.65 -28.12
N THR A 328 4.61 -7.10 -29.23
CA THR A 328 3.75 -6.44 -30.22
C THR A 328 3.23 -7.48 -31.20
N GLY A 329 1.92 -7.53 -31.38
CA GLY A 329 1.32 -8.28 -32.49
C GLY A 329 1.44 -7.51 -33.81
N GLY A 330 0.34 -7.44 -34.55
CA GLY A 330 0.22 -6.62 -35.76
C GLY A 330 -0.58 -5.33 -35.54
N ARG A 331 -0.34 -4.34 -36.41
CA ARG A 331 -1.27 -3.21 -36.62
C ARG A 331 -2.39 -3.72 -37.52
N ASN A 332 -3.52 -4.11 -36.93
CA ASN A 332 -4.69 -4.44 -37.74
C ASN A 332 -5.30 -3.13 -38.24
N VAL A 333 -5.31 -2.99 -39.56
CA VAL A 333 -5.99 -1.91 -40.31
C VAL A 333 -7.50 -2.10 -40.21
#